data_AF-A0A7C2TCS6-F1
#
_entry.id   AF-A0A7C2TCS6-F1
#
_cell.length_a   1.000
_cell.length_b   1.000
_cell.length_c   1.000
_cell.angle_alpha   90.00
_cell.angle_beta   90.00
_cell.angle_gamma   90.00
#
_symmetry.space_group_name_H-M   'P 1'
#
loop_
_entity.id
_entity.type
_entity.pdbx_description
1 polymer ?
#
loop_
_entity_poly.entity_id
_entity_poly.type
_entity_poly.pdbx_seq_one_letter_code
_entity_poly.pdbx_strand_id
1 'polypeptide(L)'
;MKPWHIFIFLALGLLLAACGTNSVIAPAQAEAQPTSASPTQAILAPPQVIEIQQTQVADPAEAQLAELTDDQGAVVVIVKPIALDEQAQELLFEVALETHSVDLSMDLAALATLTTDTDFTVQADRWDAPRGGHHVSGTLSFPASLDGKAILTGATQLTLTIRDVDVPERIFAWDLR
;
A
#
# COMPACT_ATOMS: atom_id res chain seq x y z
N MET A 1 26.71 34.62 -28.45
CA MET A 1 28.12 34.58 -28.89
C MET A 1 28.97 34.12 -27.71
N LYS A 2 29.90 33.19 -27.98
CA LYS A 2 30.89 32.44 -27.16
C LYS A 2 31.57 33.21 -26.00
N PRO A 3 32.40 32.58 -25.12
CA PRO A 3 32.58 31.14 -24.78
C PRO A 3 32.93 30.81 -23.29
N TRP A 4 33.19 29.51 -23.02
CA TRP A 4 34.23 28.92 -22.13
C TRP A 4 34.14 29.23 -20.61
N HIS A 5 34.09 28.25 -19.70
CA HIS A 5 35.24 27.36 -19.49
C HIS A 5 34.97 25.85 -19.33
N ILE A 6 35.67 25.07 -20.16
CA ILE A 6 36.08 23.68 -19.99
C ILE A 6 37.38 23.65 -19.18
N PHE A 7 37.50 22.81 -18.15
CA PHE A 7 38.74 22.13 -17.70
C PHE A 7 38.29 20.92 -16.82
N ILE A 8 38.35 19.68 -17.31
CA ILE A 8 39.46 18.69 -17.20
C ILE A 8 39.42 17.95 -15.85
N PHE A 9 38.96 16.68 -15.81
CA PHE A 9 39.65 15.40 -16.08
C PHE A 9 40.58 14.91 -14.94
N LEU A 10 40.61 13.57 -14.80
CA LEU A 10 41.39 12.72 -13.86
C LEU A 10 40.80 12.60 -12.44
N ALA A 11 40.78 11.44 -11.77
CA ALA A 11 41.23 10.09 -12.12
C ALA A 11 40.68 9.11 -11.07
N LEU A 12 40.29 7.93 -11.56
CA LEU A 12 40.72 6.61 -11.09
C LEU A 12 40.88 6.38 -9.55
N GLY A 13 40.01 5.51 -9.02
CA GLY A 13 40.18 4.87 -7.72
C GLY A 13 39.40 3.55 -7.65
N LEU A 14 39.82 2.55 -8.42
CA LEU A 14 39.38 1.18 -8.31
C LEU A 14 40.01 0.57 -7.04
N LEU A 15 39.21 0.18 -6.05
CA LEU A 15 39.66 -0.65 -4.93
C LEU A 15 38.77 -1.88 -4.84
N LEU A 16 39.33 -3.02 -5.30
CA LEU A 16 38.86 -4.35 -4.96
C LEU A 16 39.29 -4.69 -3.53
N ALA A 17 38.36 -5.18 -2.72
CA ALA A 17 38.63 -6.03 -1.55
C ALA A 17 37.50 -7.08 -1.52
N ALA A 18 37.71 -8.24 -2.15
CA ALA A 18 38.29 -9.46 -1.57
C ALA A 18 37.27 -10.25 -0.71
N CYS A 19 36.94 -11.43 -1.23
CA CYS A 19 36.05 -12.43 -0.68
C CYS A 19 36.51 -12.95 0.69
N GLY A 20 35.56 -13.16 1.60
CA GLY A 20 35.75 -13.95 2.81
C GLY A 20 34.61 -14.95 2.97
N THR A 21 34.73 -16.12 2.33
CA THR A 21 33.91 -17.30 2.61
C THR A 21 34.44 -18.00 3.86
N ASN A 22 33.78 -17.82 4.99
CA ASN A 22 34.02 -18.66 6.16
C ASN A 22 33.13 -19.90 6.10
N SER A 23 33.68 -20.99 5.56
CA SER A 23 33.13 -22.33 5.78
C SER A 23 33.60 -22.82 7.15
N VAL A 24 32.68 -22.88 8.12
CA VAL A 24 32.89 -23.68 9.34
C VAL A 24 32.16 -25.01 9.14
N ILE A 25 32.95 -26.07 9.03
CA ILE A 25 32.48 -27.46 9.01
C ILE A 25 32.18 -27.88 10.46
N ALA A 26 31.03 -28.53 10.62
CA ALA A 26 30.46 -29.07 11.85
C ALA A 26 31.30 -30.19 12.50
N PRO A 27 30.95 -30.55 13.75
CA PRO A 27 30.90 -31.94 14.16
C PRO A 27 29.46 -32.42 14.36
N ALA A 28 29.23 -33.66 13.91
CA ALA A 28 28.01 -34.43 13.99
C ALA A 28 27.76 -34.99 15.40
N GLN A 29 26.50 -34.95 15.86
CA GLN A 29 25.84 -35.94 16.73
C GLN A 29 24.33 -35.89 16.38
N ALA A 30 23.78 -36.84 15.63
CA ALA A 30 23.20 -38.12 16.08
C ALA A 30 21.82 -37.98 16.76
N GLU A 31 20.79 -38.28 15.95
CA GLU A 31 19.54 -39.01 16.24
C GLU A 31 18.57 -38.57 17.35
N ALA A 32 17.36 -38.15 16.93
CA ALA A 32 16.12 -38.83 17.32
C ALA A 32 15.00 -38.52 16.33
N GLN A 33 14.64 -39.52 15.54
CA GLN A 33 13.51 -39.55 14.60
C GLN A 33 12.19 -39.78 15.37
N PRO A 34 11.15 -38.96 15.20
CA PRO A 34 9.79 -39.40 15.45
C PRO A 34 9.21 -40.07 14.20
N THR A 35 8.92 -41.35 14.39
CA THR A 35 8.24 -42.32 13.53
C THR A 35 7.07 -41.73 12.74
N SER A 36 7.13 -41.83 11.41
CA SER A 36 5.96 -41.73 10.54
C SER A 36 5.11 -42.98 10.67
N ALA A 37 3.86 -42.81 11.10
CA ALA A 37 2.78 -43.76 10.84
C ALA A 37 1.46 -42.99 10.74
N SER A 38 1.07 -42.61 9.52
CA SER A 38 -0.31 -42.19 9.22
C SER A 38 -1.08 -43.39 8.70
N PRO A 39 -2.25 -43.72 9.27
CA PRO A 39 -3.10 -44.76 8.72
C PRO A 39 -3.89 -44.21 7.52
N THR A 40 -3.87 -44.96 6.42
CA THR A 40 -4.89 -44.92 5.38
C THR A 40 -6.20 -45.44 5.95
N GLN A 41 -7.25 -44.63 5.96
CA GLN A 41 -8.63 -45.09 5.84
C GLN A 41 -9.40 -44.19 4.88
N ALA A 42 -10.24 -44.83 4.10
CA ALA A 42 -10.86 -44.31 2.91
C ALA A 42 -12.39 -44.31 3.07
N ILE A 43 -13.02 -43.23 2.57
CA ILE A 43 -14.29 -43.21 1.80
C ILE A 43 -15.63 -43.05 2.57
N LEU A 44 -16.41 -42.06 2.07
CA LEU A 44 -17.86 -41.75 2.12
C LEU A 44 -18.45 -40.81 3.20
N ALA A 45 -18.66 -39.55 2.81
CA ALA A 45 -19.93 -38.85 3.04
C ALA A 45 -20.23 -37.87 1.87
N PRO A 46 -21.50 -37.73 1.43
CA PRO A 46 -21.88 -36.92 0.27
C PRO A 46 -21.72 -35.41 0.51
N PRO A 47 -21.66 -34.58 -0.56
CA PRO A 47 -21.56 -33.13 -0.39
C PRO A 47 -22.89 -32.62 0.17
N GLN A 48 -22.85 -31.98 1.33
CA GLN A 48 -23.89 -31.04 1.75
C GLN A 48 -23.28 -29.66 1.61
N VAL A 49 -23.14 -29.19 0.36
CA VAL A 49 -23.02 -27.76 0.11
C VAL A 49 -24.42 -27.21 0.30
N ILE A 50 -24.73 -26.83 1.55
CA ILE A 50 -25.80 -25.88 1.78
C ILE A 50 -25.24 -24.57 1.25
N GLU A 51 -25.60 -24.27 0.00
CA GLU A 51 -25.46 -22.96 -0.58
C GLU A 51 -26.33 -22.02 0.26
N ILE A 52 -25.74 -21.42 1.29
CA ILE A 52 -26.25 -20.19 1.87
C ILE A 52 -26.10 -19.14 0.78
N GLN A 53 -27.10 -19.10 -0.10
CA GLN A 53 -27.36 -17.99 -0.97
C GLN A 53 -27.73 -16.85 -0.02
N GLN A 54 -26.70 -16.15 0.42
CA GLN A 54 -26.82 -14.89 1.12
C GLN A 54 -27.34 -13.94 0.05
N THR A 55 -28.67 -13.89 -0.07
CA THR A 55 -29.38 -12.86 -0.81
C THR A 55 -29.03 -11.57 -0.11
N GLN A 56 -27.91 -10.98 -0.53
CA GLN A 56 -27.55 -9.62 -0.19
C GLN A 56 -28.63 -8.78 -0.82
N VAL A 57 -29.59 -8.40 0.03
CA VAL A 57 -30.58 -7.37 -0.26
C VAL A 57 -29.74 -6.14 -0.59
N ALA A 58 -29.63 -5.85 -1.88
CA ALA A 58 -29.05 -4.62 -2.36
C ALA A 58 -29.95 -3.50 -1.83
N ASP A 59 -29.52 -2.90 -0.72
CA ASP A 59 -29.84 -1.52 -0.41
C ASP A 59 -29.50 -0.68 -1.66
N PRO A 60 -30.26 0.39 -1.97
CA PRO A 60 -30.00 1.18 -3.16
C PRO A 60 -28.57 1.71 -3.07
N ALA A 61 -27.70 1.13 -3.87
CA ALA A 61 -26.27 1.40 -3.86
C ALA A 61 -26.03 2.87 -4.23
N GLU A 62 -25.70 3.69 -3.25
CA GLU A 62 -24.63 4.65 -3.48
C GLU A 62 -23.43 3.84 -3.96
N ALA A 63 -22.92 4.17 -5.14
CA ALA A 63 -21.81 3.45 -5.74
C ALA A 63 -20.60 3.53 -4.80
N GLN A 64 -20.33 2.45 -4.07
CA GLN A 64 -19.10 2.32 -3.29
C GLN A 64 -17.95 2.12 -4.28
N LEU A 65 -17.01 3.05 -4.28
CA LEU A 65 -15.81 2.95 -5.10
C LEU A 65 -14.97 1.74 -4.68
N ALA A 66 -14.28 1.14 -5.66
CA ALA A 66 -13.50 -0.07 -5.45
C ALA A 66 -12.30 0.17 -4.51
N GLU A 67 -11.94 -0.85 -3.73
CA GLU A 67 -10.62 -0.93 -3.11
C GLU A 67 -9.56 -1.17 -4.19
N LEU A 68 -8.41 -0.51 -4.06
CA LEU A 68 -7.29 -0.64 -4.99
C LEU A 68 -6.04 -1.07 -4.25
N THR A 69 -5.21 -1.88 -4.91
CA THR A 69 -3.95 -2.40 -4.38
C THR A 69 -2.79 -2.01 -5.28
N ASP A 70 -1.70 -1.57 -4.67
CA ASP A 70 -0.41 -1.34 -5.30
C ASP A 70 0.65 -2.19 -4.57
N ASP A 71 1.23 -3.16 -5.27
CA ASP A 71 2.20 -4.13 -4.75
C ASP A 71 3.63 -3.85 -5.22
N GLN A 72 3.93 -2.59 -5.54
CA GLN A 72 5.28 -2.18 -5.92
C GLN A 72 6.25 -2.29 -4.73
N GLY A 73 7.52 -2.59 -5.00
CA GLY A 73 8.57 -2.58 -3.99
C GLY A 73 8.45 -3.71 -2.95
N ALA A 74 8.72 -3.37 -1.70
CA ALA A 74 8.71 -4.25 -0.52
C ALA A 74 7.53 -3.98 0.42
N VAL A 75 6.69 -2.99 0.12
CA VAL A 75 5.44 -2.68 0.83
C VAL A 75 4.25 -2.88 -0.11
N VAL A 76 3.25 -3.66 0.31
CA VAL A 76 1.94 -3.70 -0.36
C VAL A 76 1.06 -2.61 0.26
N VAL A 77 0.45 -1.78 -0.59
CA VAL A 77 -0.43 -0.69 -0.18
C VAL A 77 -1.83 -0.94 -0.71
N ILE A 78 -2.80 -0.99 0.20
CA ILE A 78 -4.21 -1.20 -0.12
C ILE A 78 -4.96 0.05 0.31
N VAL A 79 -5.77 0.61 -0.58
CA VAL A 79 -6.55 1.82 -0.32
C VAL A 79 -8.02 1.60 -0.65
N LYS A 80 -8.89 1.92 0.31
CA LYS A 80 -10.33 1.84 0.16
C LYS A 80 -10.98 3.18 0.52
N PRO A 81 -11.74 3.81 -0.39
CA PRO A 81 -12.56 4.95 -0.05
C PRO A 81 -13.66 4.56 0.95
N ILE A 82 -13.79 5.30 2.06
CA ILE A 82 -14.79 5.06 3.11
C ILE A 82 -15.93 6.09 3.02
N ALA A 83 -15.59 7.37 2.85
CA ALA A 83 -16.56 8.46 2.82
C ALA A 83 -16.15 9.52 1.80
N LEU A 84 -16.93 9.64 0.72
CA LEU A 84 -16.71 10.57 -0.39
C LEU A 84 -17.95 11.43 -0.67
N ASP A 85 -18.50 12.05 0.37
CA ASP A 85 -19.66 12.93 0.25
C ASP A 85 -19.22 14.37 -0.05
N GLU A 86 -19.83 15.00 -1.06
CA GLU A 86 -19.60 16.41 -1.41
C GLU A 86 -19.93 17.37 -0.25
N GLN A 87 -20.79 16.96 0.68
CA GLN A 87 -21.22 17.75 1.84
C GLN A 87 -20.46 17.41 3.13
N ALA A 88 -19.57 16.42 3.09
CA ALA A 88 -18.73 16.09 4.24
C ALA A 88 -17.69 17.19 4.51
N GLN A 89 -17.17 17.20 5.74
CA GLN A 89 -16.03 18.06 6.10
C GLN A 89 -14.69 17.43 5.69
N GLU A 90 -14.63 16.09 5.71
CA GLU A 90 -13.45 15.30 5.39
C GLU A 90 -13.81 14.21 4.37
N LEU A 91 -12.85 13.88 3.52
CA LEU A 91 -12.87 12.68 2.69
C LEU A 91 -11.97 11.64 3.33
N LEU A 92 -12.49 10.41 3.48
CA LEU A 92 -11.84 9.38 4.29
C LEU A 92 -11.46 8.16 3.46
N PHE A 93 -10.25 7.66 3.69
CA PHE A 93 -9.73 6.45 3.07
C PHE A 93 -9.17 5.51 4.15
N GLU A 94 -9.53 4.24 4.07
CA GLU A 94 -8.81 3.17 4.76
C GLU A 94 -7.54 2.90 3.99
N VAL A 95 -6.40 2.85 4.68
CA VAL A 95 -5.12 2.48 4.08
C VAL A 95 -4.49 1.37 4.90
N ALA A 96 -4.12 0.27 4.24
CA ALA A 96 -3.32 -0.79 4.83
C ALA A 96 -1.96 -0.88 4.15
N LEU A 97 -0.92 -0.99 4.96
CA LEU A 97 0.48 -1.17 4.59
C LEU A 97 0.97 -2.52 5.11
N GLU A 98 1.46 -3.38 4.23
CA GLU A 98 1.98 -4.70 4.58
C GLU A 98 3.43 -4.84 4.15
N THR A 99 4.31 -5.26 5.06
CA THR A 99 5.73 -5.51 4.75
C THR A 99 6.38 -6.47 5.74
N HIS A 100 7.49 -7.07 5.31
CA HIS A 100 8.36 -7.87 6.17
C HIS A 100 9.78 -7.27 6.31
N SER A 101 10.04 -6.09 5.73
CA SER A 101 11.40 -5.55 5.67
C SER A 101 11.52 -4.03 5.83
N VAL A 102 10.43 -3.28 5.68
CA VAL A 102 10.43 -1.81 5.75
C VAL A 102 9.87 -1.34 7.10
N ASP A 103 10.41 -0.24 7.60
CA ASP A 103 9.86 0.46 8.76
C ASP A 103 8.64 1.29 8.37
N LEU A 104 7.48 1.02 8.99
CA LEU A 104 6.20 1.66 8.72
C LEU A 104 5.87 2.80 9.71
N SER A 105 6.88 3.46 10.28
CA SER A 105 6.69 4.55 11.27
C SER A 105 6.37 5.92 10.65
N MET A 106 6.30 6.02 9.32
CA MET A 106 6.11 7.29 8.61
C MET A 106 4.76 7.94 8.91
N ASP A 107 4.62 9.20 8.50
CA ASP A 107 3.35 9.93 8.55
C ASP A 107 2.74 10.02 7.16
N LEU A 108 1.74 9.18 6.86
CA LEU A 108 1.13 9.19 5.52
C LEU A 108 0.46 10.53 5.20
N ALA A 109 0.00 11.29 6.20
CA ALA A 109 -0.55 12.63 5.98
C ALA A 109 0.47 13.58 5.32
N ALA A 110 1.75 13.46 5.70
CA ALA A 110 2.83 14.26 5.14
C ALA A 110 3.20 13.84 3.70
N LEU A 111 2.80 12.64 3.28
CA LEU A 111 3.24 11.99 2.04
C LEU A 111 2.13 11.88 0.99
N ALA A 112 0.89 12.21 1.35
CA ALA A 112 -0.28 11.93 0.54
C ALA A 112 -0.99 13.20 0.05
N THR A 113 -1.37 13.18 -1.22
CA THR A 113 -2.16 14.23 -1.86
C THR A 113 -3.33 13.63 -2.62
N LEU A 114 -4.48 14.30 -2.56
CA LEU A 114 -5.68 13.97 -3.32
C LEU A 114 -5.89 15.02 -4.40
N THR A 115 -6.09 14.57 -5.64
CA THR A 115 -6.28 15.42 -6.82
C THR A 115 -7.54 15.03 -7.57
N THR A 116 -8.26 16.00 -8.13
CA THR A 116 -9.40 15.77 -9.03
C THR A 116 -9.09 16.23 -10.46
N ASP A 117 -9.88 15.78 -11.42
CA ASP A 117 -9.86 16.28 -12.81
C ASP A 117 -10.40 17.72 -12.95
N THR A 118 -10.86 18.32 -11.85
CA THR A 118 -11.27 19.73 -11.76
C THR A 118 -10.17 20.64 -11.21
N ASP A 119 -8.91 20.18 -11.28
CA ASP A 119 -7.67 20.87 -10.86
C ASP A 119 -7.58 21.19 -9.35
N PHE A 120 -8.38 20.53 -8.50
CA PHE A 120 -8.14 20.59 -7.06
C PHE A 120 -7.01 19.65 -6.67
N THR A 121 -6.09 20.14 -5.84
CA THR A 121 -5.10 19.31 -5.15
C THR A 121 -5.10 19.70 -3.67
N VAL A 122 -5.29 18.72 -2.79
CA VAL A 122 -5.22 18.90 -1.34
C VAL A 122 -4.26 17.88 -0.72
N GLN A 123 -3.53 18.29 0.31
CA GLN A 123 -2.74 17.38 1.13
C GLN A 123 -3.64 16.72 2.18
N ALA A 124 -3.32 15.49 2.58
CA ALA A 124 -3.96 14.87 3.74
C ALA A 124 -3.69 15.69 5.01
N ASP A 125 -4.68 15.79 5.89
CA ASP A 125 -4.57 16.51 7.15
C ASP A 125 -4.25 15.59 8.33
N ARG A 126 -4.61 14.31 8.24
CA ARG A 126 -4.47 13.35 9.33
C ARG A 126 -4.25 11.92 8.84
N TRP A 127 -3.32 11.25 9.52
CA TRP A 127 -3.11 9.80 9.45
C TRP A 127 -3.33 9.22 10.83
N ASP A 128 -4.45 8.51 11.01
CA ASP A 128 -4.84 7.87 12.26
C ASP A 128 -4.56 6.37 12.19
N ALA A 129 -3.35 6.00 12.63
CA ALA A 129 -2.87 4.63 12.68
C ALA A 129 -1.78 4.47 13.75
N PRO A 130 -1.48 3.23 14.17
CA PRO A 130 -0.26 2.94 14.91
C PRO A 130 0.99 3.41 14.16
N ARG A 131 2.01 3.85 14.91
CA ARG A 131 3.31 4.21 14.34
C ARG A 131 4.21 2.98 14.35
N GLY A 132 4.49 2.43 13.17
CA GLY A 132 5.38 1.27 12.98
C GLY A 132 4.70 -0.09 13.16
N GLY A 133 5.42 -1.15 12.79
CA GLY A 133 4.93 -2.53 12.76
C GLY A 133 5.23 -3.22 11.42
N HIS A 134 4.86 -4.50 11.30
CA HIS A 134 4.93 -5.25 10.03
C HIS A 134 3.66 -5.10 9.18
N HIS A 135 2.56 -4.72 9.83
CA HIS A 135 1.29 -4.40 9.21
C HIS A 135 0.75 -3.16 9.91
N VAL A 136 0.45 -2.11 9.15
CA VAL A 136 -0.15 -0.88 9.67
C VAL A 136 -1.41 -0.63 8.88
N SER A 137 -2.55 -0.47 9.57
CA SER A 137 -3.80 -0.04 8.96
C SER A 137 -4.36 1.14 9.75
N GLY A 138 -5.03 2.05 9.05
CA GLY A 138 -5.64 3.22 9.64
C GLY A 138 -6.38 4.09 8.63
N THR A 139 -6.79 5.27 9.08
CA THR A 139 -7.58 6.20 8.28
C THR A 139 -6.74 7.40 7.84
N LEU A 140 -6.74 7.66 6.54
CA LEU A 140 -6.17 8.85 5.93
C LEU A 140 -7.30 9.83 5.61
N SER A 141 -7.23 11.02 6.21
CA SER A 141 -8.22 12.09 6.06
C SER A 141 -7.70 13.19 5.15
N PHE A 142 -8.60 13.76 4.35
CA PHE A 142 -8.37 14.93 3.52
C PHE A 142 -9.46 15.97 3.76
N PRO A 143 -9.17 17.27 3.65
CA PRO A 143 -10.21 18.28 3.63
C PRO A 143 -11.11 18.08 2.41
N ALA A 144 -12.43 18.12 2.60
CA ALA A 144 -13.40 17.99 1.51
C ALA A 144 -13.60 19.30 0.73
N SER A 145 -12.97 20.40 1.16
CA SER A 145 -13.06 21.70 0.50
C SER A 145 -11.73 22.44 0.50
N LEU A 146 -11.51 23.25 -0.55
CA LEU A 146 -10.38 24.17 -0.67
C LEU A 146 -10.93 25.55 -1.04
N ASP A 147 -10.52 26.59 -0.30
CA ASP A 147 -11.00 27.96 -0.47
C ASP A 147 -12.53 28.12 -0.47
N GLY A 148 -13.22 27.30 0.33
CA GLY A 148 -14.68 27.31 0.47
C GLY A 148 -15.46 26.61 -0.64
N LYS A 149 -14.77 25.92 -1.57
CA LYS A 149 -15.40 25.09 -2.60
C LYS A 149 -15.13 23.62 -2.32
N ALA A 150 -16.18 22.79 -2.38
CA ALA A 150 -16.03 21.33 -2.25
C ALA A 150 -15.22 20.78 -3.42
N ILE A 151 -14.23 19.92 -3.12
CA ILE A 151 -13.26 19.47 -4.12
C ILE A 151 -13.85 18.45 -5.10
N LEU A 152 -14.89 17.72 -4.67
CA LEU A 152 -15.59 16.73 -5.49
C LEU A 152 -16.63 17.35 -6.44
N THR A 153 -17.01 18.62 -6.23
CA THR A 153 -18.06 19.25 -7.06
C THR A 153 -17.68 19.27 -8.54
N GLY A 154 -18.42 18.48 -9.32
CA GLY A 154 -18.25 18.33 -10.77
C GLY A 154 -17.09 17.43 -11.20
N ALA A 155 -16.33 16.88 -10.25
CA ALA A 155 -15.25 15.94 -10.53
C ALA A 155 -15.82 14.63 -11.12
N THR A 156 -15.04 14.01 -12.00
CA THR A 156 -15.33 12.68 -12.56
C THR A 156 -14.23 11.70 -12.23
N GLN A 157 -13.06 12.19 -11.82
CA GLN A 157 -11.93 11.38 -11.45
C GLN A 157 -11.35 11.88 -10.14
N LEU A 158 -10.98 10.93 -9.28
CA LEU A 158 -10.30 11.16 -8.03
C LEU A 158 -8.98 10.39 -8.03
N THR A 159 -7.88 11.06 -7.73
CA THR A 159 -6.55 10.46 -7.70
C THR A 159 -5.90 10.70 -6.34
N LEU A 160 -5.60 9.62 -5.63
CA LEU A 160 -4.74 9.64 -4.46
C LEU A 160 -3.31 9.30 -4.88
N THR A 161 -2.37 10.15 -4.51
CA THR A 161 -0.94 9.92 -4.67
C THR A 161 -0.30 9.79 -3.31
N ILE A 162 0.48 8.73 -3.09
CA ILE A 162 1.28 8.52 -1.88
C ILE A 162 2.75 8.43 -2.29
N ARG A 163 3.60 9.27 -1.70
CA ARG A 163 5.04 9.35 -2.03
C ARG A 163 5.90 8.67 -0.99
N ASP A 164 7.08 8.21 -1.41
CA ASP A 164 8.17 7.77 -0.52
C ASP A 164 7.81 6.67 0.51
N VAL A 165 6.77 5.89 0.25
CA VAL A 165 6.47 4.63 0.95
C VAL A 165 7.21 3.53 0.19
N ASP A 166 8.53 3.48 0.38
CA ASP A 166 9.55 2.59 -0.22
C ASP A 166 9.88 2.74 -1.73
N VAL A 167 8.92 3.20 -2.53
CA VAL A 167 9.08 3.62 -3.92
C VAL A 167 8.79 5.11 -4.04
N PRO A 168 9.26 5.79 -5.12
CA PRO A 168 9.08 7.23 -5.25
C PRO A 168 7.61 7.69 -5.21
N GLU A 169 6.69 6.91 -5.79
CA GLU A 169 5.29 7.29 -5.92
C GLU A 169 4.38 6.07 -6.14
N ARG A 170 3.19 6.11 -5.54
CA ARG A 170 2.06 5.18 -5.75
C ARG A 170 0.81 5.99 -6.09
N ILE A 171 0.01 5.50 -7.03
CA ILE A 171 -1.14 6.24 -7.58
C ILE A 171 -2.38 5.34 -7.56
N PHE A 172 -3.45 5.82 -6.94
CA PHE A 172 -4.75 5.18 -6.88
C PHE A 172 -5.78 6.11 -7.53
N ALA A 173 -6.46 5.65 -8.57
CA ALA A 173 -7.39 6.46 -9.34
C ALA A 173 -8.76 5.80 -9.43
N TRP A 174 -9.81 6.57 -9.15
CA TRP A 174 -11.19 6.14 -9.21
C TRP A 174 -12.00 6.99 -10.20
N ASP A 175 -12.93 6.34 -10.89
CA ASP A 175 -14.02 7.02 -11.60
C ASP A 175 -15.16 7.30 -10.61
N LEU A 176 -15.68 8.52 -10.62
CA LEU A 176 -16.78 8.95 -9.75
C LEU A 176 -18.16 8.83 -10.42
N ARG A 177 -18.25 8.28 -11.64
CA ARG A 177 -19.46 8.23 -12.46
C ARG A 177 -19.83 6.84 -12.99
#